data_AF-A0A0D2ZZF2-F1
#
_entry.id   AF-A0A0D2ZZF2-F1
#
_cell.length_a   1.000
_cell.length_b   1.000
_cell.length_c   1.000
_cell.angle_alpha   90.00
_cell.angle_beta   90.00
_cell.angle_gamma   90.00
#
_symmetry.space_group_name_H-M   'P 1'
#
loop_
_entity.id
_entity.type
_entity.pdbx_description
1 polymer ?
#
loop_
_entity_poly.entity_id
_entity_poly.type
_entity_poly.pdbx_seq_one_letter_code
_entity_poly.pdbx_strand_id
1 'polypeptide(L)'
;MSASSSDEVFEERFDEVFEEIFEDTFTNIVEAQTSNQRSRSYTERNREGGQDRLWNDYFSEDATFSSQIFRRRFRMNKDLFLRIVYGLSENYPFFQHRRDATGRFGLSALQK
;
A
#
# COMPACT_ATOMS: atom_id res chain seq x y z
N MET A 1 -11.27 -43.33 41.05
CA MET A 1 -11.42 -42.26 40.04
C MET A 1 -11.62 -42.97 38.72
N SER A 2 -12.85 -43.01 38.23
CA SER A 2 -13.18 -43.72 36.98
C SER A 2 -13.36 -42.68 35.90
N ALA A 3 -12.37 -42.57 35.01
CA ALA A 3 -12.52 -41.79 33.79
C ALA A 3 -13.47 -42.55 32.85
N SER A 4 -14.38 -41.80 32.25
CA SER A 4 -15.55 -42.29 31.55
C SER A 4 -15.15 -42.86 30.19
N SER A 5 -15.53 -44.11 29.90
CA SER A 5 -15.42 -44.76 28.59
C SER A 5 -16.08 -43.98 27.43
N SER A 6 -16.85 -42.93 27.74
CA SER A 6 -17.47 -42.04 26.78
C SER A 6 -16.54 -40.94 26.23
N ASP A 7 -15.42 -40.65 26.88
CA ASP A 7 -14.46 -39.62 26.41
C ASP A 7 -13.63 -40.12 25.21
N GLU A 8 -13.19 -41.39 25.21
CA GLU A 8 -12.36 -41.93 24.12
C GLU A 8 -13.11 -41.98 22.77
N VAL A 9 -14.41 -42.32 22.82
CA VAL A 9 -15.27 -42.35 21.62
C VAL A 9 -15.61 -40.94 21.13
N PHE A 10 -15.62 -39.96 22.03
CA PHE A 10 -15.86 -38.56 21.68
C PHE A 10 -14.65 -37.95 20.98
N GLU A 11 -13.44 -38.23 21.47
CA GLU A 11 -12.18 -37.78 20.85
C GLU A 11 -11.98 -38.42 19.46
N GLU A 12 -12.23 -39.72 19.31
CA GLU A 12 -12.11 -40.42 18.01
C GLU A 12 -13.05 -39.81 16.94
N ARG A 13 -14.28 -39.48 17.35
CA ARG A 13 -15.24 -38.80 16.48
C ARG A 13 -14.88 -37.33 16.23
N PHE A 14 -14.22 -36.67 17.18
CA PHE A 14 -13.75 -35.31 17.02
C PHE A 14 -12.58 -35.25 16.02
N ASP A 15 -11.63 -36.17 16.13
CA ASP A 15 -10.49 -36.31 15.23
C ASP A 15 -10.96 -36.59 13.80
N GLU A 16 -11.94 -37.48 13.61
CA GLU A 16 -12.51 -37.78 12.28
C GLU A 16 -13.12 -36.53 11.62
N VAL A 17 -13.93 -35.77 12.38
CA VAL A 17 -14.53 -34.52 11.90
C VAL A 17 -13.47 -33.45 11.66
N PHE A 18 -12.43 -33.40 12.49
CA PHE A 18 -11.34 -32.45 12.33
C PHE A 18 -10.51 -32.74 11.08
N GLU A 19 -10.19 -34.00 10.82
CA GLU A 19 -9.48 -34.42 9.60
C GLU A 19 -10.29 -34.10 8.35
N GLU A 20 -11.61 -34.37 8.33
CA GLU A 20 -12.50 -34.03 7.22
C GLU A 20 -12.48 -32.52 6.92
N ILE A 21 -12.66 -31.69 7.95
CA ILE A 21 -12.62 -30.23 7.81
C ILE A 21 -11.24 -29.76 7.37
N PHE A 22 -10.17 -30.37 7.87
CA PHE A 22 -8.80 -30.03 7.52
C PHE A 22 -8.50 -30.35 6.05
N GLU A 23 -8.88 -31.53 5.56
CA GLU A 23 -8.69 -31.91 4.16
C GLU A 23 -9.50 -31.02 3.21
N ASP A 24 -10.76 -30.73 3.54
CA ASP A 24 -11.61 -29.84 2.74
C ASP A 24 -11.02 -28.43 2.68
N THR A 25 -10.61 -27.88 3.82
CA THR A 25 -10.02 -26.54 3.85
C THR A 25 -8.67 -26.50 3.14
N PHE A 26 -7.83 -27.53 3.30
CA PHE A 26 -6.55 -27.64 2.59
C PHE A 26 -6.76 -27.70 1.08
N THR A 27 -7.68 -28.54 0.61
CA THR A 27 -8.00 -28.69 -0.82
C THR A 27 -8.51 -27.38 -1.39
N ASN A 28 -9.44 -26.71 -0.72
CA ASN A 28 -9.93 -25.39 -1.12
C ASN A 28 -8.83 -24.33 -1.20
N ILE A 29 -7.86 -24.34 -0.27
CA ILE A 29 -6.70 -23.42 -0.30
C ILE A 29 -5.80 -23.74 -1.49
N VAL A 30 -5.44 -25.00 -1.70
CA VAL A 30 -4.57 -25.43 -2.81
C VAL A 30 -5.22 -25.14 -4.16
N GLU A 31 -6.50 -25.43 -4.31
CA GLU A 31 -7.27 -25.13 -5.54
C GLU A 31 -7.37 -23.63 -5.80
N ALA A 32 -7.64 -22.81 -4.78
CA ALA A 32 -7.68 -21.35 -4.90
C ALA A 32 -6.33 -20.74 -5.33
N GLN A 33 -5.21 -21.35 -4.92
CA GLN A 33 -3.85 -20.92 -5.31
C GLN A 33 -3.52 -21.17 -6.78
N THR A 34 -4.28 -22.03 -7.49
CA THR A 34 -4.05 -22.28 -8.93
C THR A 34 -4.47 -21.11 -9.83
N SER A 35 -5.21 -20.14 -9.30
CA SER A 35 -5.42 -18.88 -9.98
C SER A 35 -4.11 -18.09 -9.96
N ASN A 36 -3.29 -18.30 -10.99
CA ASN A 36 -2.14 -17.46 -11.32
C ASN A 36 -2.63 -16.03 -11.57
N GLN A 37 -2.90 -15.29 -10.50
CA GLN A 37 -3.09 -13.85 -10.50
C GLN A 37 -1.79 -13.29 -11.06
N ARG A 38 -1.78 -13.02 -12.38
CA ARG A 38 -0.63 -12.43 -13.06
C ARG A 38 -0.34 -11.11 -12.38
N SER A 39 0.64 -11.11 -11.48
CA SER A 39 1.17 -9.89 -10.90
C SER A 39 1.75 -9.08 -12.05
N ARG A 40 1.35 -7.81 -12.15
CA ARG A 40 1.96 -6.91 -13.14
C ARG A 40 3.45 -6.84 -12.85
N SER A 41 4.27 -7.04 -13.87
CA SER A 41 5.72 -6.86 -13.75
C SER A 41 6.02 -5.44 -13.28
N TYR A 42 6.91 -5.32 -12.30
CA TYR A 42 7.37 -4.02 -11.85
C TYR A 42 8.21 -3.37 -12.95
N THR A 43 7.82 -2.17 -13.38
CA THR A 43 8.64 -1.33 -14.27
C THR A 43 9.16 -0.15 -13.47
N GLU A 44 10.49 0.02 -13.44
CA GLU A 44 11.12 1.18 -12.83
C GLU A 44 10.75 2.45 -13.61
N ARG A 45 10.19 3.44 -12.90
CA ARG A 45 9.71 4.70 -13.50
C ARG A 45 10.55 5.92 -13.12
N ASN A 46 11.65 5.70 -12.37
CA ASN A 46 12.52 6.76 -11.87
C ASN A 46 11.72 7.85 -11.11
N ARG A 47 10.93 7.40 -10.13
CA ARG A 47 10.02 8.26 -9.36
C ARG A 47 10.78 9.38 -8.63
N GLU A 48 11.89 9.02 -8.01
CA GLU A 48 12.78 9.95 -7.29
C GLU A 48 13.31 11.04 -8.23
N GLY A 49 13.85 10.66 -9.39
CA GLY A 49 14.29 11.64 -10.39
C GLY A 49 13.14 12.48 -10.99
N GLY A 50 11.89 12.00 -10.94
CA GLY A 50 10.71 12.79 -11.28
C GLY A 50 10.36 13.82 -10.20
N GLN A 51 10.55 13.47 -8.92
CA GLN A 51 10.37 14.37 -7.78
C GLN A 51 11.36 15.53 -7.81
N ASP A 52 12.65 15.24 -8.02
CA ASP A 52 13.69 16.28 -8.06
C ASP A 52 13.45 17.26 -9.21
N ARG A 53 13.07 16.74 -10.39
CA ARG A 53 12.70 17.58 -11.54
C ARG A 53 11.51 18.47 -11.23
N LEU A 54 10.44 17.93 -10.65
CA LEU A 54 9.28 18.71 -10.26
C LEU A 54 9.66 19.84 -9.29
N TRP A 55 10.50 19.54 -8.30
CA TRP A 55 10.96 20.52 -7.33
C TRP A 55 11.74 21.65 -7.99
N ASN A 56 12.74 21.31 -8.80
CA ASN A 56 13.58 22.30 -9.48
C ASN A 56 12.81 23.13 -10.52
N ASP A 57 11.80 22.55 -11.16
CA ASP A 57 11.03 23.26 -12.18
C ASP A 57 10.10 24.33 -11.58
N TYR A 58 9.55 24.09 -10.38
CA TYR A 58 8.43 24.89 -9.87
C TYR A 58 8.57 25.36 -8.43
N PHE A 59 9.25 24.60 -7.57
CA PHE A 59 9.17 24.76 -6.12
C PHE A 59 10.44 25.29 -5.47
N SER A 60 11.62 25.10 -6.06
CA SER A 60 12.86 25.73 -5.57
C SER A 60 12.77 27.27 -5.57
N GLU A 61 13.69 27.91 -4.85
CA GLU A 61 13.82 29.37 -4.87
C GLU A 61 14.22 29.85 -6.26
N ASP A 62 15.22 29.18 -6.86
CA ASP A 62 15.67 29.39 -8.24
C ASP A 62 14.94 28.49 -9.24
N ALA A 63 13.62 28.43 -9.16
CA ALA A 63 12.83 27.53 -10.01
C ALA A 63 12.93 27.89 -11.51
N THR A 64 13.04 26.87 -12.37
CA THR A 64 13.13 27.03 -13.83
C THR A 64 11.96 27.85 -14.38
N PHE A 65 10.74 27.63 -13.86
CA PHE A 65 9.53 28.31 -14.31
C PHE A 65 9.06 29.39 -13.33
N SER A 66 8.63 30.52 -13.90
CA SER A 66 8.10 31.64 -13.13
C SER A 66 6.76 31.33 -12.46
N SER A 67 6.40 32.15 -11.46
CA SER A 67 5.12 32.04 -10.75
C SER A 67 3.88 32.16 -11.66
N GLN A 68 4.00 32.80 -12.82
CA GLN A 68 2.94 32.91 -13.81
C GLN A 68 2.68 31.56 -14.49
N ILE A 69 3.75 30.85 -14.87
CA ILE A 69 3.66 29.50 -15.43
C ILE A 69 3.17 28.51 -14.37
N PHE A 70 3.64 28.65 -13.12
CA PHE A 70 3.12 27.87 -11.99
C PHE A 70 1.60 28.01 -11.87
N ARG A 71 1.09 29.25 -11.82
CA ARG A 71 -0.36 29.52 -11.74
C ARG A 71 -1.12 28.95 -12.93
N ARG A 72 -0.57 28.99 -14.15
CA ARG A 72 -1.19 28.37 -15.32
C ARG A 72 -1.25 26.84 -15.22
N ARG A 73 -0.24 26.21 -14.63
CA ARG A 73 -0.13 24.75 -14.48
C ARG A 73 -1.00 24.21 -13.35
N PHE A 74 -0.88 24.78 -12.15
CA PHE A 74 -1.52 24.31 -10.91
C PHE A 74 -2.81 25.05 -10.59
N ARG A 75 -3.15 26.11 -11.34
CA ARG A 75 -4.36 26.94 -11.17
C ARG A 75 -4.46 27.65 -9.82
N MET A 76 -3.36 27.72 -9.07
CA MET A 76 -3.23 28.34 -7.75
C MET A 76 -1.89 29.06 -7.61
N ASN A 77 -1.76 29.96 -6.64
CA ASN A 77 -0.45 30.51 -6.26
C ASN A 77 0.39 29.44 -5.56
N LYS A 78 1.72 29.53 -5.71
CA LYS A 78 2.71 28.62 -5.11
C LYS A 78 2.57 28.56 -3.59
N ASP A 79 2.48 29.70 -2.92
CA ASP A 79 2.38 29.73 -1.45
C ASP A 79 1.09 29.08 -0.94
N LEU A 80 -0.03 29.29 -1.64
CA LEU A 80 -1.30 28.66 -1.28
C LEU A 80 -1.22 27.15 -1.48
N PHE A 81 -0.64 26.71 -2.61
CA PHE A 81 -0.43 25.30 -2.88
C PHE A 81 0.41 24.65 -1.77
N LEU A 82 1.54 25.27 -1.40
CA LEU A 82 2.42 24.76 -0.35
C LEU A 82 1.73 24.68 1.02
N ARG A 83 0.91 25.69 1.39
CA ARG A 83 0.13 25.66 2.63
C ARG A 83 -0.89 24.52 2.65
N ILE A 84 -1.57 24.26 1.53
CA ILE A 84 -2.51 23.14 1.41
C ILE A 84 -1.76 21.82 1.55
N VAL A 85 -0.66 21.65 0.81
CA VAL A 85 0.17 20.44 0.88
C VAL A 85 0.68 20.19 2.30
N TYR A 86 1.15 21.24 2.97
CA TYR A 86 1.61 21.17 4.35
C TYR A 86 0.49 20.70 5.29
N GLY A 87 -0.67 21.37 5.26
CA GLY A 87 -1.81 20.99 6.09
C GLY A 87 -2.31 19.57 5.81
N LEU A 88 -2.32 19.14 4.54
CA LEU A 88 -2.68 17.77 4.19
C LEU A 88 -1.67 16.75 4.72
N SER A 89 -0.37 17.06 4.63
CA SER A 89 0.70 16.17 5.10
C SER A 89 0.69 15.99 6.62
N GLU A 90 0.32 17.02 7.38
CA GLU A 90 0.18 16.92 8.83
C GLU A 90 -1.03 16.11 9.25
N ASN A 91 -2.18 16.31 8.59
CA ASN A 91 -3.46 15.77 9.06
C ASN A 91 -3.80 14.39 8.46
N TYR A 92 -3.25 14.05 7.29
CA TYR A 92 -3.62 12.85 6.55
C TYR A 92 -2.41 11.98 6.24
N PRO A 93 -2.34 10.74 6.77
CA PRO A 93 -1.24 9.80 6.51
C PRO A 93 -0.99 9.52 5.02
N PHE A 94 -2.02 9.64 4.18
CA PHE A 94 -1.90 9.46 2.74
C PHE A 94 -0.94 10.48 2.10
N PHE A 95 -0.87 11.72 2.59
CA PHE A 95 0.02 12.74 2.02
C PHE A 95 1.44 12.70 2.59
N GLN A 96 1.65 12.04 3.73
CA GLN A 96 2.98 11.87 4.28
C GLN A 96 3.89 11.10 3.30
N HIS A 97 5.13 11.56 3.19
CA HIS A 97 6.13 10.90 2.38
C HIS A 97 6.70 9.71 3.15
N ARG A 98 6.27 8.49 2.79
CA ARG A 98 6.60 7.26 3.50
C ARG A 98 7.15 6.20 2.56
N ARG A 99 7.92 5.27 3.13
CA ARG A 99 8.37 4.08 2.44
C ARG A 99 7.22 3.07 2.33
N ASP A 100 7.09 2.44 1.18
CA ASP A 100 6.17 1.33 0.96
C ASP A 100 6.72 0.04 1.59
N ALA A 101 5.96 -1.07 1.45
CA ALA A 101 6.37 -2.38 1.96
C ALA A 101 7.67 -2.90 1.33
N THR A 102 8.11 -2.33 0.21
CA THR A 102 9.38 -2.66 -0.45
C THR A 102 10.52 -1.74 -0.01
N GLY A 103 10.27 -0.84 0.93
CA GLY A 103 11.24 0.13 1.45
C GLY A 103 11.47 1.33 0.53
N ARG A 104 10.72 1.47 -0.57
CA ARG A 104 10.89 2.57 -1.54
C ARG A 104 10.00 3.74 -1.19
N PHE A 105 10.48 4.96 -1.43
CA PHE A 105 9.64 6.13 -1.25
C PHE A 105 8.55 6.18 -2.33
N GLY A 106 7.31 6.40 -1.88
CA GLY A 106 6.18 6.65 -2.77
C GLY A 106 6.21 8.05 -3.38
N LEU A 107 5.13 8.42 -4.06
CA LEU A 107 4.96 9.82 -4.49
C LEU A 107 4.91 10.75 -3.28
N SER A 108 5.59 11.89 -3.38
CA SER A 108 5.52 12.94 -2.37
C SER A 108 4.15 13.63 -2.40
N ALA A 109 3.84 14.40 -1.35
CA ALA A 109 2.62 15.21 -1.32
C ALA A 109 2.54 16.24 -2.45
N LEU A 110 3.67 16.66 -3.04
CA LEU A 110 3.69 17.58 -4.18
C LEU A 110 3.21 16.92 -5.48
N GLN A 111 3.21 15.58 -5.54
CA GLN A 111 2.88 14.78 -6.71
C GLN A 111 1.55 14.02 -6.59
N LYS A 112 0.90 14.06 -5.41
CA LYS A 112 -0.40 13.43 -5.14
C LYS A 112 -1.52 14.40 -5.44
#